data_AF-A0A545APR1-F1
#
_entry.id   AF-A0A545APR1-F1
#
_cell.length_a   1.000
_cell.length_b   1.000
_cell.length_c   1.000
_cell.angle_alpha   90.00
_cell.angle_beta   90.00
_cell.angle_gamma   90.00
#
_symmetry.space_group_name_H-M   'P 1'
#
loop_
_entity.id
_entity.type
_entity.pdbx_description
1 polymer ?
#
loop_
_entity_poly.entity_id
_entity_poly.type
_entity_poly.pdbx_seq_one_letter_code
_entity_poly.pdbx_strand_id
1 'polypeptide(L)'
;MLVTEGYDGLSLRAIARAMGMSAPALYRYYASREDLIAALVAELKLELTESLEQVRDAETELVKKLLAVSREFRRWAMAYPAEFTLVFTSSAIGLDRPSDGSVDPTGERFGQVFGNLITELFLTRPFPIPADDEIEPQLREQLQTWNDCFPQPLPLGVTQVFLSAWIRLYGTVSMEVFGQLKFALSDAGPMFEAELRSLADVLGISELYRAPAIGDGWSA
;
A
#
# COMPACT_ATOMS: atom_id res chain seq x y z
N MET A 1 13.52 7.82 -16.45
CA MET A 1 14.71 7.09 -15.97
C MET A 1 14.35 5.78 -15.29
N LEU A 2 13.45 5.78 -14.30
CA LEU A 2 12.87 4.55 -13.73
C LEU A 2 12.18 3.66 -14.78
N VAL A 3 11.51 4.26 -15.76
CA VAL A 3 10.82 3.55 -16.86
C VAL A 3 11.76 2.88 -17.88
N THR A 4 13.03 3.28 -17.96
CA THR A 4 13.93 2.88 -19.07
C THR A 4 15.14 2.03 -18.67
N GLU A 5 15.66 2.13 -17.45
CA GLU A 5 16.91 1.45 -17.08
C GLU A 5 16.81 0.50 -15.88
N GLY A 6 15.64 0.43 -15.22
CA GLY A 6 15.46 -0.40 -14.02
C GLY A 6 16.38 0.02 -12.85
N TYR A 7 16.34 -0.78 -11.79
CA TYR A 7 17.05 -0.52 -10.54
C TYR A 7 18.58 -0.35 -10.72
N ASP A 8 19.20 -1.13 -11.60
CA ASP A 8 20.66 -1.12 -11.82
C ASP A 8 21.18 0.09 -12.63
N GLY A 9 20.30 0.80 -13.35
CA GLY A 9 20.66 2.00 -14.13
C GLY A 9 20.70 3.31 -13.34
N LEU A 10 20.13 3.31 -12.12
CA LEU A 10 20.00 4.49 -11.26
C LEU A 10 21.34 4.87 -10.58
N SER A 11 22.37 5.22 -11.34
CA SER A 11 23.54 5.90 -10.75
C SER A 11 23.18 7.34 -10.41
N LEU A 12 23.74 7.88 -9.31
CA LEU A 12 23.54 9.31 -8.94
C LEU A 12 23.86 10.27 -10.10
N ARG A 13 24.80 9.89 -10.96
CA ARG A 13 25.20 10.65 -12.15
C ARG A 13 24.16 10.59 -13.26
N ALA A 14 23.47 9.45 -13.40
CA ALA A 14 22.36 9.26 -14.31
C ALA A 14 21.16 10.13 -13.87
N ILE A 15 20.81 10.07 -12.58
CA ILE A 15 19.72 10.85 -11.99
C ILE A 15 20.01 12.37 -12.07
N ALA A 16 21.22 12.80 -11.69
CA ALA A 16 21.62 14.21 -11.80
C ALA A 16 21.47 14.72 -13.24
N ARG A 17 21.87 13.92 -14.23
CA ARG A 17 21.75 14.28 -15.65
C ARG A 17 20.30 14.40 -16.10
N ALA A 18 19.41 13.53 -15.62
CA ALA A 18 17.98 13.60 -15.92
C ALA A 18 17.30 14.81 -15.25
N MET A 19 17.76 15.23 -14.07
CA MET A 19 17.27 16.42 -13.38
C MET A 19 17.92 17.74 -13.86
N GLY A 20 18.78 17.70 -14.88
CA GLY A 20 19.51 18.89 -15.35
C GLY A 20 20.53 19.44 -14.34
N MET A 21 20.92 18.65 -13.34
CA MET A 21 21.85 19.00 -12.29
C MET A 21 23.24 18.41 -12.53
N SER A 22 24.27 19.02 -11.94
CA SER A 22 25.59 18.40 -11.86
C SER A 22 25.63 17.37 -10.72
N ALA A 23 26.34 16.25 -10.91
CA ALA A 23 26.48 15.24 -9.86
C ALA A 23 26.99 15.82 -8.51
N PRO A 24 27.95 16.77 -8.47
CA PRO A 24 28.34 17.44 -7.23
C PRO A 24 27.23 18.27 -6.58
N ALA A 25 26.29 18.82 -7.36
CA ALA A 25 25.13 19.52 -6.81
C ALA A 25 24.16 18.55 -6.14
N LEU A 26 24.00 17.34 -6.69
CA LEU A 26 23.16 16.30 -6.10
C LEU A 26 23.79 15.70 -4.83
N TYR A 27 25.11 15.51 -4.80
CA TYR A 27 25.85 15.09 -3.60
C TYR A 27 25.83 16.10 -2.43
N ARG A 28 25.45 17.37 -2.68
CA ARG A 28 25.23 18.35 -1.60
C ARG A 28 23.93 18.11 -0.83
N TYR A 29 22.96 17.45 -1.47
CA TYR A 29 21.66 17.15 -0.87
C TYR A 29 21.60 15.71 -0.34
N TYR A 30 22.31 14.77 -0.99
CA TYR A 30 22.30 13.36 -0.62
C TYR A 30 23.73 12.82 -0.52
N ALA A 31 24.07 12.24 0.64
CA ALA A 31 25.42 11.74 0.89
C ALA A 31 25.74 10.47 0.10
N SER A 32 24.72 9.70 -0.31
CA SER A 32 24.84 8.46 -1.07
C SER A 32 23.68 8.24 -2.04
N ARG A 33 23.78 7.19 -2.88
CA ARG A 33 22.70 6.76 -3.79
C ARG A 33 21.53 6.23 -2.99
N GLU A 34 21.84 5.54 -1.91
CA GLU A 34 20.92 4.98 -0.94
C GLU A 34 20.11 6.10 -0.29
N ASP A 35 20.74 7.20 0.14
CA ASP A 35 20.03 8.35 0.73
C ASP A 35 19.11 9.04 -0.28
N LEU A 36 19.52 9.14 -1.55
CA LEU A 36 18.68 9.67 -2.62
C LEU A 36 17.47 8.76 -2.90
N ILE A 37 17.67 7.44 -2.94
CA ILE A 37 16.57 6.48 -3.15
C ILE A 37 15.63 6.49 -1.95
N ALA A 38 16.14 6.51 -0.72
CA ALA A 38 15.34 6.59 0.49
C ALA A 38 14.46 7.84 0.50
N ALA A 39 15.01 9.01 0.12
CA ALA A 39 14.26 10.25 0.00
C ALA A 39 13.17 10.19 -1.09
N LEU A 40 13.50 9.61 -2.25
CA LEU A 40 12.53 9.43 -3.33
C LEU A 40 11.40 8.46 -2.92
N VAL A 41 11.73 7.36 -2.24
CA VAL A 41 10.74 6.42 -1.71
C VAL A 41 9.82 7.11 -0.70
N ALA A 42 10.37 7.94 0.19
CA ALA A 42 9.58 8.70 1.16
C ALA A 42 8.62 9.69 0.47
N GLU A 43 9.09 10.41 -0.56
CA GLU A 43 8.26 11.33 -1.35
C GLU A 43 7.14 10.59 -2.09
N LEU A 44 7.44 9.46 -2.74
CA LEU A 44 6.43 8.64 -3.42
C LEU A 44 5.41 8.04 -2.45
N LYS A 45 5.84 7.62 -1.25
CA LYS A 45 4.93 7.15 -0.20
C LYS A 45 4.03 8.28 0.30
N LEU A 46 4.55 9.50 0.40
CA LEU A 46 3.76 10.67 0.76
C LEU A 46 2.71 10.96 -0.32
N GLU A 47 3.10 11.04 -1.59
CA GLU A 47 2.18 11.28 -2.71
C GLU A 47 1.07 10.22 -2.77
N LEU A 48 1.44 8.93 -2.67
CA LEU A 48 0.46 7.85 -2.62
C LEU A 48 -0.48 8.02 -1.42
N THR A 49 0.05 8.27 -0.23
CA THR A 49 -0.75 8.46 0.99
C THR A 49 -1.72 9.63 0.85
N GLU A 50 -1.27 10.77 0.32
CA GLU A 50 -2.11 11.95 0.07
C GLU A 50 -3.22 11.63 -0.94
N SER A 51 -2.92 10.87 -2.00
CA SER A 51 -3.94 10.43 -2.97
C SER A 51 -5.02 9.56 -2.30
N LEU A 52 -4.62 8.64 -1.41
CA LEU A 52 -5.54 7.82 -0.64
C LEU A 52 -6.38 8.64 0.36
N GLU A 53 -5.75 9.58 1.07
CA GLU A 53 -6.43 10.46 2.02
C GLU A 53 -7.46 11.36 1.30
N GLN A 54 -7.15 11.86 0.11
CA GLN A 54 -8.07 12.66 -0.70
C GLN A 54 -9.35 11.90 -1.06
N VAL A 55 -9.24 10.66 -1.58
CA VAL A 55 -10.43 9.87 -1.92
C VAL A 55 -11.19 9.39 -0.69
N ARG A 56 -10.50 9.16 0.43
CA ARG A 56 -11.11 8.85 1.73
C ARG A 56 -11.97 10.02 2.21
N ASP A 57 -11.43 11.24 2.15
CA ASP A 57 -12.08 12.43 2.72
C ASP A 57 -13.19 12.98 1.82
N ALA A 58 -13.20 12.59 0.53
CA ALA A 58 -14.31 12.86 -0.38
C ALA A 58 -15.58 12.05 -0.09
N GLU A 59 -15.46 10.94 0.65
CA GLU A 59 -16.57 10.04 0.98
C GLU A 59 -17.04 10.23 2.43
N THR A 60 -18.36 10.13 2.66
CA THR A 60 -18.93 10.24 4.01
C THR A 60 -19.06 8.89 4.69
N GLU A 61 -19.49 7.87 3.94
CA GLU A 61 -19.80 6.55 4.47
C GLU A 61 -18.53 5.70 4.58
N LEU A 62 -18.30 5.10 5.75
CA LEU A 62 -17.09 4.35 6.04
C LEU A 62 -16.78 3.22 5.04
N VAL A 63 -17.80 2.48 4.60
CA VAL A 63 -17.63 1.45 3.57
C VAL A 63 -17.23 2.06 2.23
N LYS A 64 -17.79 3.21 1.86
CA LYS A 64 -17.38 3.89 0.62
C LYS A 64 -15.94 4.39 0.71
N LYS A 65 -15.51 4.92 1.87
CA LYS A 65 -14.11 5.29 2.13
C LYS A 65 -13.18 4.09 1.88
N LEU A 66 -13.48 2.93 2.47
CA LEU A 66 -12.67 1.72 2.33
C LEU A 66 -12.56 1.27 0.86
N LEU A 67 -13.69 1.25 0.14
CA LEU A 67 -13.71 0.87 -1.27
C LEU A 67 -12.98 1.91 -2.16
N ALA A 68 -13.17 3.20 -1.90
CA ALA A 68 -12.52 4.29 -2.63
C ALA A 68 -11.00 4.24 -2.47
N VAL A 69 -10.50 4.11 -1.23
CA VAL A 69 -9.07 3.96 -0.94
C VAL A 69 -8.49 2.71 -1.60
N SER A 70 -9.20 1.58 -1.56
CA SER A 70 -8.73 0.33 -2.17
C SER A 70 -8.60 0.47 -3.70
N ARG A 71 -9.59 1.09 -4.35
CA ARG A 71 -9.59 1.35 -5.80
C ARG A 71 -8.53 2.36 -6.19
N GLU A 72 -8.34 3.40 -5.39
CA GLU A 72 -7.33 4.42 -5.60
C GLU A 72 -5.92 3.86 -5.50
N PHE A 73 -5.68 2.95 -4.54
CA PHE A 73 -4.41 2.25 -4.45
C PHE A 73 -4.09 1.47 -5.74
N ARG A 74 -5.06 0.72 -6.28
CA ARG A 74 -4.90 0.08 -7.60
C ARG A 74 -4.67 1.10 -8.71
N ARG A 75 -5.48 2.17 -8.78
CA ARG A 75 -5.38 3.19 -9.82
C ARG A 75 -4.00 3.83 -9.85
N TRP A 76 -3.49 4.25 -8.69
CA TRP A 76 -2.15 4.82 -8.56
C TRP A 76 -1.07 3.81 -8.98
N ALA A 77 -1.16 2.57 -8.50
CA ALA A 77 -0.20 1.52 -8.83
C ALA A 77 -0.13 1.21 -10.34
N MET A 78 -1.27 1.26 -11.03
CA MET A 78 -1.36 1.04 -12.48
C MET A 78 -0.92 2.25 -13.30
N ALA A 79 -1.13 3.47 -12.79
CA ALA A 79 -0.66 4.70 -13.43
C ALA A 79 0.86 4.87 -13.31
N TYR A 80 1.45 4.40 -12.21
CA TYR A 80 2.85 4.60 -11.85
C TYR A 80 3.55 3.27 -11.48
N PRO A 81 3.65 2.30 -12.42
CA PRO A 81 4.16 0.96 -12.12
C PRO A 81 5.64 0.94 -11.73
N ALA A 82 6.45 1.89 -12.23
CA ALA A 82 7.87 1.97 -11.90
C ALA A 82 8.09 2.53 -10.49
N GLU A 83 7.29 3.53 -10.12
CA GLU A 83 7.22 4.15 -8.79
C GLU A 83 6.69 3.13 -7.77
N PHE A 84 5.63 2.40 -8.10
CA PHE A 84 5.13 1.28 -7.31
C PHE A 84 6.24 0.25 -7.05
N THR A 85 6.93 -0.18 -8.10
CA THR A 85 8.05 -1.13 -7.96
C THR A 85 9.10 -0.58 -7.01
N LEU A 86 9.48 0.70 -7.13
CA LEU A 86 10.48 1.30 -6.28
C LEU A 86 10.02 1.33 -4.80
N VAL A 87 8.83 1.84 -4.53
CA VAL A 87 8.27 1.97 -3.16
C VAL A 87 8.16 0.63 -2.44
N PHE A 88 7.78 -0.42 -3.17
CA PHE A 88 7.39 -1.69 -2.58
C PHE A 88 8.47 -2.78 -2.66
N THR A 89 9.54 -2.57 -3.43
CA THR A 89 10.70 -3.47 -3.44
C THR A 89 11.90 -2.90 -2.71
N SER A 90 11.94 -1.60 -2.41
CA SER A 90 13.06 -0.92 -1.72
C SER A 90 13.40 -1.55 -0.37
N SER A 91 12.41 -2.01 0.39
CA SER A 91 12.63 -2.71 1.67
C SER A 91 13.34 -4.04 1.50
N ALA A 92 12.99 -4.81 0.45
CA ALA A 92 13.58 -6.11 0.18
C ALA A 92 15.06 -6.03 -0.22
N ILE A 93 15.49 -4.87 -0.73
CA ILE A 93 16.86 -4.60 -1.16
C ILE A 93 17.61 -3.62 -0.24
N GLY A 94 17.01 -3.25 0.91
CA GLY A 94 17.65 -2.46 1.96
C GLY A 94 17.87 -0.98 1.63
N LEU A 95 17.03 -0.38 0.80
CA LEU A 95 17.17 0.99 0.30
C LEU A 95 16.12 1.98 0.79
N ASP A 96 15.16 1.51 1.57
CA ASP A 96 14.13 2.36 2.18
C ASP A 96 14.57 2.94 3.53
N ARG A 97 15.80 2.66 3.97
CA ARG A 97 16.36 3.17 5.22
C ARG A 97 17.49 4.16 4.95
N PRO A 98 17.40 5.38 5.53
CA PRO A 98 18.52 6.30 5.59
C PRO A 98 19.78 5.63 6.17
N SER A 99 20.94 5.98 5.62
CA SER A 99 22.22 5.42 6.06
C SER A 99 22.57 5.75 7.53
N ASP A 100 21.94 6.78 8.09
CA ASP A 100 22.08 7.19 9.50
C ASP A 100 21.19 6.41 10.48
N GLY A 101 20.36 5.48 9.98
CA GLY A 101 19.48 4.65 10.79
C GLY A 101 18.21 5.33 11.30
N SER A 102 17.89 6.54 10.82
CA SER A 102 16.61 7.19 11.11
C SER A 102 15.42 6.38 10.56
N VAL A 103 14.33 6.39 11.32
CA VAL A 103 13.05 5.79 10.89
C VAL A 103 12.30 6.85 10.07
N ASP A 104 11.86 6.50 8.86
CA ASP A 104 10.98 7.35 8.07
C ASP A 104 9.54 7.29 8.62
N PRO A 105 9.02 8.36 9.26
CA PRO A 105 7.67 8.39 9.78
C PRO A 105 6.60 8.33 8.67
N THR A 106 6.99 8.59 7.41
CA THR A 106 6.09 8.62 6.26
C THR A 106 5.68 7.22 5.83
N GLY A 107 6.55 6.23 6.00
CA GLY A 107 6.25 4.82 5.72
C GLY A 107 5.15 4.23 6.58
N GLU A 108 4.96 4.74 7.81
CA GLU A 108 3.91 4.28 8.71
C GLU A 108 2.53 4.80 8.30
N ARG A 109 2.45 5.99 7.71
CA ARG A 109 1.18 6.65 7.37
C ARG A 109 0.37 5.88 6.32
N PHE A 110 1.03 5.28 5.33
CA PHE A 110 0.35 4.51 4.28
C PHE A 110 -0.48 3.36 4.86
N GLY A 111 0.12 2.54 5.73
CA GLY A 111 -0.59 1.43 6.39
C GLY A 111 -1.68 1.92 7.35
N GLN A 112 -1.45 3.06 8.02
CA GLN A 112 -2.42 3.68 8.92
C GLN A 112 -3.71 4.10 8.22
N VAL A 113 -3.69 4.50 6.94
CA VAL A 113 -4.93 4.84 6.20
C VAL A 113 -5.92 3.67 6.25
N PHE A 114 -5.46 2.46 5.92
CA PHE A 114 -6.31 1.27 5.94
C PHE A 114 -6.58 0.76 7.35
N GLY A 115 -5.56 0.78 8.22
CA GLY A 115 -5.69 0.34 9.61
C GLY A 115 -6.72 1.15 10.38
N ASN A 116 -6.75 2.47 10.20
CA ASN A 116 -7.73 3.35 10.84
C ASN A 116 -9.15 3.07 10.34
N LEU A 117 -9.33 2.85 9.03
CA LEU A 117 -10.65 2.53 8.46
C LEU A 117 -11.18 1.17 8.95
N ILE A 118 -10.33 0.15 9.04
CA ILE A 118 -10.72 -1.17 9.56
C ILE A 118 -11.01 -1.12 11.06
N THR A 119 -10.23 -0.34 11.82
CA THR A 119 -10.47 -0.09 13.24
C THR A 119 -11.82 0.58 13.46
N GLU A 120 -12.08 1.69 12.76
CA GLU A 120 -13.36 2.40 12.81
C GLU A 120 -14.52 1.47 12.38
N LEU A 121 -14.29 0.62 11.38
CA LEU A 121 -15.30 -0.32 10.90
C LEU A 121 -15.65 -1.32 11.99
N PHE A 122 -14.64 -1.92 12.62
CA PHE A 122 -14.87 -2.89 13.69
C PHE A 122 -15.59 -2.26 14.90
N LEU A 123 -15.22 -1.04 15.28
CA LEU A 123 -15.83 -0.33 16.42
C LEU A 123 -17.27 0.09 16.16
N THR A 124 -17.62 0.42 14.92
CA THR A 124 -18.99 0.84 14.54
C THR A 124 -19.88 -0.33 14.14
N ARG A 125 -19.28 -1.35 13.52
CA ARG A 125 -19.94 -2.53 12.98
C ARG A 125 -19.00 -3.75 13.06
N PRO A 126 -19.01 -4.48 14.19
CA PRO A 126 -18.19 -5.67 14.34
C PRO A 126 -18.46 -6.69 13.23
N PHE A 127 -17.37 -7.21 12.66
CA PHE A 127 -17.40 -8.29 11.68
C PHE A 127 -16.82 -9.57 12.29
N PRO A 128 -17.04 -10.75 11.67
CA PRO A 128 -16.52 -12.01 12.19
C PRO A 128 -14.99 -11.98 12.31
N ILE A 129 -14.49 -12.30 13.49
CA ILE A 129 -13.06 -12.43 13.79
C ILE A 129 -12.81 -13.79 14.46
N PRO A 130 -11.64 -14.42 14.26
CA PRO A 130 -11.26 -15.58 15.06
C PRO A 130 -11.13 -15.17 16.52
N ALA A 131 -11.57 -16.04 17.43
CA ALA A 131 -11.31 -15.83 18.85
C ALA A 131 -9.81 -15.98 19.13
N ASP A 132 -9.30 -15.27 20.14
CA ASP A 132 -7.86 -15.24 20.40
C ASP A 132 -7.30 -16.66 20.63
N ASP A 133 -8.05 -17.56 21.26
CA ASP A 133 -7.67 -18.96 21.52
C ASP A 133 -7.69 -19.85 20.25
N GLU A 134 -8.40 -19.45 19.20
CA GLU A 134 -8.42 -20.10 17.88
C GLU A 134 -7.22 -19.71 17.01
N ILE A 135 -6.54 -18.60 17.33
CA ILE A 135 -5.34 -18.15 16.62
C ILE A 135 -4.17 -19.09 16.92
N GLU A 136 -3.38 -19.44 15.90
CA GLU A 136 -2.18 -20.26 16.07
C GLU A 136 -1.23 -19.60 17.12
N PRO A 137 -0.69 -20.37 18.09
CA PRO A 137 0.04 -19.79 19.22
C PRO A 137 1.22 -18.87 18.85
N GLN A 138 2.04 -19.22 17.86
CA GLN A 138 3.18 -18.40 17.44
C GLN A 138 2.73 -17.13 16.72
N LEU A 139 1.64 -17.19 15.96
CA LEU A 139 1.02 -16.02 15.35
C LEU A 139 0.43 -15.10 16.43
N ARG A 140 -0.25 -15.65 17.43
CA ARG A 140 -0.84 -14.88 18.54
C ARG A 140 0.21 -14.03 19.26
N GLU A 141 1.38 -14.59 19.56
CA GLU A 141 2.48 -13.88 20.23
C GLU A 141 2.99 -12.69 19.40
N GLN A 142 3.13 -12.88 18.08
CA GLN A 142 3.56 -11.82 17.16
C GLN A 142 2.51 -10.71 17.04
N LEU A 143 1.24 -11.09 16.92
CA LEU A 143 0.13 -10.13 16.87
C LEU A 143 0.03 -9.34 18.17
N GLN A 144 0.21 -9.97 19.33
CA GLN A 144 0.21 -9.28 20.62
C GLN A 144 1.34 -8.25 20.70
N THR A 145 2.56 -8.66 20.32
CA THR A 145 3.73 -7.76 20.31
C THR A 145 3.48 -6.51 19.47
N TRP A 146 2.85 -6.69 18.31
CA TRP A 146 2.50 -5.56 17.44
C TRP A 146 1.37 -4.70 18.01
N ASN A 147 0.35 -5.33 18.61
CA ASN A 147 -0.78 -4.63 19.23
C ASN A 147 -0.32 -3.74 20.41
N ASP A 148 0.70 -4.17 21.15
CA ASP A 148 1.30 -3.42 22.26
C ASP A 148 2.00 -2.12 21.80
N CYS A 149 2.29 -1.98 20.50
CA CYS A 149 2.79 -0.72 19.94
C CYS A 149 1.70 0.36 19.79
N PHE A 150 0.42 0.00 19.89
CA PHE A 150 -0.69 0.93 19.70
C PHE A 150 -1.32 1.36 21.04
N PRO A 151 -1.75 2.63 21.15
CA PRO A 151 -2.34 3.14 22.40
C PRO A 151 -3.71 2.53 22.73
N GLN A 152 -4.43 2.01 21.73
CA GLN A 152 -5.69 1.27 21.94
C GLN A 152 -5.56 -0.14 21.35
N PRO A 153 -5.39 -1.18 22.17
CA PRO A 153 -5.31 -2.55 21.69
C PRO A 153 -6.68 -3.03 21.21
N LEU A 154 -6.73 -3.57 20.00
CA LEU A 154 -7.91 -4.26 19.46
C LEU A 154 -7.83 -5.77 19.75
N PRO A 155 -8.94 -6.53 19.68
CA PRO A 155 -8.87 -7.99 19.71
C PRO A 155 -7.91 -8.51 18.64
N LEU A 156 -7.10 -9.53 18.95
CA LEU A 156 -6.04 -10.00 18.04
C LEU A 156 -6.61 -10.53 16.71
N GLY A 157 -7.84 -11.06 16.76
CA GLY A 157 -8.57 -11.47 15.57
C GLY A 157 -8.83 -10.33 14.58
N VAL A 158 -9.01 -9.08 15.03
CA VAL A 158 -9.14 -7.91 14.15
C VAL A 158 -7.84 -7.68 13.39
N THR A 159 -6.72 -7.73 14.12
CA THR A 159 -5.38 -7.56 13.56
C THR A 159 -5.04 -8.63 12.54
N GLN A 160 -5.42 -9.89 12.82
CA GLN A 160 -5.28 -10.99 11.86
C GLN A 160 -6.13 -10.78 10.61
N VAL A 161 -7.40 -10.39 10.75
CA VAL A 161 -8.29 -10.13 9.60
C VAL A 161 -7.77 -8.96 8.78
N PHE A 162 -7.30 -7.88 9.43
CA PHE A 162 -6.64 -6.76 8.76
C PHE A 162 -5.44 -7.22 7.91
N LEU A 163 -4.51 -7.97 8.50
CA LEU A 163 -3.34 -8.47 7.79
C LEU A 163 -3.72 -9.38 6.62
N SER A 164 -4.71 -10.26 6.81
CA SER A 164 -5.20 -11.13 5.73
C SER A 164 -5.79 -10.31 4.57
N ALA A 165 -6.63 -9.31 4.87
CA ALA A 165 -7.22 -8.42 3.88
C ALA A 165 -6.15 -7.60 3.15
N TRP A 166 -5.17 -7.09 3.90
CA TRP A 166 -4.04 -6.34 3.40
C TRP A 166 -3.19 -7.15 2.42
N ILE A 167 -2.79 -8.38 2.82
CA ILE A 167 -2.00 -9.29 1.99
C ILE A 167 -2.73 -9.59 0.67
N ARG A 168 -4.04 -9.82 0.73
CA ARG A 168 -4.85 -10.09 -0.48
C ARG A 168 -4.93 -8.88 -1.39
N LEU A 169 -5.31 -7.71 -0.86
CA LEU A 169 -5.40 -6.47 -1.64
C LEU A 169 -4.06 -6.13 -2.31
N TYR A 170 -3.00 -6.11 -1.51
CA TYR A 170 -1.65 -5.83 -1.96
C TYR A 170 -1.14 -6.86 -2.97
N GLY A 171 -1.39 -8.15 -2.71
CA GLY A 171 -1.02 -9.25 -3.58
C GLY A 171 -1.67 -9.13 -4.96
N THR A 172 -2.98 -8.85 -5.00
CA THR A 172 -3.71 -8.67 -6.27
C THR A 172 -3.17 -7.51 -7.08
N VAL A 173 -2.94 -6.34 -6.45
CA VAL A 173 -2.37 -5.17 -7.13
C VAL A 173 -0.95 -5.46 -7.63
N SER A 174 -0.11 -6.09 -6.81
CA SER A 174 1.27 -6.44 -7.19
C SER A 174 1.30 -7.41 -8.38
N MET A 175 0.46 -8.46 -8.35
CA MET A 175 0.36 -9.42 -9.46
C MET A 175 -0.05 -8.74 -10.77
N GLU A 176 -0.93 -7.74 -10.70
CA GLU A 176 -1.37 -6.96 -11.85
C GLU A 176 -0.24 -6.06 -12.38
N VAL A 177 0.36 -5.24 -11.52
CA VAL A 177 1.44 -4.31 -11.87
C VAL A 177 2.63 -5.05 -12.51
N PHE A 178 3.03 -6.18 -11.94
CA PHE A 178 4.13 -6.99 -12.45
C PHE A 178 3.75 -7.87 -13.65
N GLY A 179 2.53 -7.74 -14.18
CA GLY A 179 2.06 -8.45 -15.36
C GLY A 179 1.90 -9.96 -15.17
N GLN A 180 1.86 -10.45 -13.93
CA GLN A 180 1.76 -11.87 -13.60
C GLN A 180 0.38 -12.46 -13.93
N LEU A 181 -0.61 -11.62 -14.22
CA LEU A 181 -1.97 -12.02 -14.62
C LEU A 181 -2.17 -12.07 -16.15
N LYS A 182 -1.20 -11.59 -16.95
CA LYS A 182 -1.34 -11.46 -18.42
C LYS A 182 -1.51 -12.78 -19.16
N PHE A 183 -1.17 -13.90 -18.52
CA PHE A 183 -1.40 -15.23 -19.10
C PHE A 183 -2.89 -15.62 -19.17
N ALA A 184 -3.74 -15.00 -18.33
CA ALA A 184 -5.16 -15.33 -18.20
C ALA A 184 -6.09 -14.15 -18.47
N LEU A 185 -5.67 -12.91 -18.13
CA LEU A 185 -6.52 -11.73 -18.15
C LEU A 185 -5.92 -10.65 -19.06
N SER A 186 -6.71 -10.16 -20.02
CA SER A 186 -6.36 -8.97 -20.81
C SER A 186 -6.61 -7.66 -20.06
N ASP A 187 -7.55 -7.68 -19.11
CA ASP A 187 -7.83 -6.64 -18.12
C ASP A 187 -8.06 -7.34 -16.78
N ALA A 188 -7.25 -7.03 -15.77
CA ALA A 188 -7.35 -7.63 -14.45
C ALA A 188 -8.29 -6.87 -13.51
N GLY A 189 -8.86 -5.75 -13.97
CA GLY A 189 -9.81 -4.96 -13.21
C GLY A 189 -11.01 -5.78 -12.70
N PRO A 190 -11.73 -6.54 -13.54
CA PRO A 190 -12.86 -7.33 -13.08
C PRO A 190 -12.48 -8.35 -12.00
N MET A 191 -11.26 -8.89 -12.05
CA MET A 191 -10.72 -9.78 -11.02
C MET A 191 -10.43 -9.02 -9.72
N PHE A 192 -9.87 -7.81 -9.80
CA PHE A 192 -9.68 -6.95 -8.65
C PHE A 192 -10.99 -6.63 -7.93
N GLU A 193 -12.06 -6.28 -8.66
CA GLU A 193 -13.37 -6.02 -8.04
C GLU A 193 -14.01 -7.29 -7.46
N ALA A 194 -13.76 -8.47 -8.06
CA ALA A 194 -14.19 -9.74 -7.48
C ALA A 194 -13.48 -10.04 -6.15
N GLU A 195 -12.17 -9.78 -6.06
CA GLU A 195 -11.42 -9.89 -4.80
C GLU A 195 -11.88 -8.85 -3.77
N LEU A 196 -12.14 -7.61 -4.19
CA LEU A 196 -12.64 -6.57 -3.28
C LEU A 196 -14.02 -6.91 -2.72
N ARG A 197 -14.89 -7.55 -3.52
CA ARG A 197 -16.17 -8.10 -3.04
C ARG A 197 -15.97 -9.24 -2.05
N SER A 198 -15.06 -10.17 -2.32
CA SER A 198 -14.75 -11.25 -1.39
C SER A 198 -14.18 -10.73 -0.07
N LEU A 199 -13.38 -9.65 -0.10
CA LEU A 199 -12.92 -8.96 1.10
C LEU A 199 -14.06 -8.27 1.84
N ALA A 200 -15.03 -7.69 1.12
CA ALA A 200 -16.24 -7.14 1.72
C ALA A 200 -17.06 -8.22 2.46
N ASP A 201 -17.07 -9.46 1.96
CA ASP A 201 -17.69 -10.61 2.65
C ASP A 201 -16.99 -10.93 3.97
N VAL A 202 -15.65 -10.97 3.97
CA VAL A 202 -14.85 -11.19 5.19
C VAL A 202 -15.13 -10.10 6.23
N LEU A 203 -15.29 -8.85 5.78
CA LEU A 203 -15.53 -7.69 6.63
C LEU A 203 -17.03 -7.49 6.97
N GLY A 204 -17.93 -8.41 6.59
CA GLY A 204 -19.35 -8.33 6.94
C GLY A 204 -20.09 -7.12 6.35
N ILE A 205 -19.63 -6.64 5.19
CA ILE A 205 -20.14 -5.43 4.48
C ILE A 205 -20.54 -5.70 3.03
N SER A 206 -20.76 -6.97 2.66
CA SER A 206 -21.14 -7.40 1.30
C SER A 206 -22.35 -6.67 0.74
N GLU A 207 -23.35 -6.40 1.58
CA GLU A 207 -24.59 -5.75 1.18
C GLU A 207 -24.41 -4.25 0.86
N LEU A 208 -23.33 -3.67 1.40
CA LEU A 208 -22.93 -2.29 1.17
C LEU A 208 -21.94 -2.16 0.01
N TYR A 209 -21.36 -3.26 -0.46
CA TYR A 209 -20.51 -3.26 -1.64
C TYR A 209 -21.30 -2.83 -2.88
N ARG A 210 -20.70 -1.92 -3.64
CA ARG A 210 -21.21 -1.45 -4.93
C ARG A 210 -20.07 -1.51 -5.94
N ALA A 211 -20.27 -2.26 -7.01
CA ALA A 211 -19.35 -2.30 -8.14
C ALA A 211 -19.28 -0.91 -8.80
N PRO A 212 -18.16 -0.53 -9.42
CA PRO A 212 -18.08 0.68 -10.22
C PRO A 212 -19.11 0.64 -11.36
N ALA A 213 -19.67 1.80 -11.72
CA ALA A 213 -20.60 1.89 -12.84
C ALA A 213 -19.92 1.45 -14.14
N ILE A 214 -20.65 0.72 -14.99
CA ILE A 214 -20.13 0.27 -16.29
C ILE A 214 -19.87 1.51 -17.15
N GLY A 215 -18.60 1.93 -17.24
CA GLY A 215 -18.17 3.11 -18.01
C GLY A 215 -17.13 3.99 -17.30
N ASP A 216 -17.03 3.96 -15.98
CA ASP A 216 -16.20 4.88 -15.19
C ASP A 216 -14.75 4.38 -14.93
N GLY A 217 -14.10 3.79 -15.93
CA GLY A 217 -12.63 3.62 -15.86
C GLY A 217 -12.11 2.20 -15.63
N TRP A 218 -12.50 1.28 -16.50
CA TRP A 218 -11.66 0.11 -16.79
C TRP A 218 -10.50 0.45 -17.76
N SER A 219 -10.40 1.72 -18.16
CA SER A 219 -9.39 2.22 -19.10
C SER A 219 -8.39 3.06 -18.32
N ALA A 220 -7.28 2.43 -17.91
CA ALA A 220 -6.01 3.10 -17.73
C ALA A 220 -5.25 3.03 -19.07
#